data_AF-A0A2S4UK04-F1
#
_entry.id   AF-A0A2S4UK04-F1
#
_cell.length_a   1.000
_cell.length_b   1.000
_cell.length_c   1.000
_cell.angle_alpha   90.00
_cell.angle_beta   90.00
_cell.angle_gamma   90.00
#
_symmetry.space_group_name_H-M   'P 1'
#
loop_
_entity.id
_entity.type
_entity.pdbx_description
1 polymer ?
#
loop_
_entity_poly.entity_id
_entity_poly.type
_entity_poly.pdbx_seq_one_letter_code
_entity_poly.pdbx_strand_id
1 'polypeptide(L)'
;MARAKKLQDPLPAANPAATSNESNNQSTSPLAPSAAASTTVDRWEVPTGMSKDYSTFINHDSEVNSQGYPLFPNRSTVWVHPVNSPKIQNFKKFRFVHTDNHETKKCQQWKLIRVTCLGVLLCDCEECNYAGPPPTSRDKIMKELLSCPNFCLHKNPTCQGSAGRCPGNVYWHKCTGTKICFDIHTSGWALLRHQGLHNHPWPALKKPNPLALVELASEIKKNPKASALELKIGSTTGPDQPINSVVDIHDSLGNSDWLHYYQRQILALYRELPETKGGNGGNKFLNDIFQWDELSVFNHLVNL
;
A
#
# COMPACT_ATOMS: atom_id res chain seq x y z
N MET A 1 -42.21 44.93 24.17
CA MET A 1 -42.63 45.01 25.59
C MET A 1 -42.60 43.61 26.19
N ALA A 2 -41.97 43.47 27.36
CA ALA A 2 -41.98 42.35 28.32
C ALA A 2 -41.49 40.96 27.87
N ARG A 3 -40.74 40.16 28.66
CA ARG A 3 -39.92 40.35 29.88
C ARG A 3 -39.12 39.05 30.07
N ALA A 4 -37.88 39.17 30.54
CA ALA A 4 -36.93 38.08 30.82
C ALA A 4 -37.32 37.18 32.02
N LYS A 5 -36.64 36.02 32.15
CA LYS A 5 -36.02 35.58 33.43
C LYS A 5 -34.94 34.51 33.23
N LYS A 6 -33.74 34.85 33.70
CA LYS A 6 -32.55 34.03 34.01
C LYS A 6 -32.64 33.61 35.48
N LEU A 7 -32.13 32.45 35.90
CA LEU A 7 -31.36 32.30 37.15
C LEU A 7 -30.65 30.94 37.27
N GLN A 8 -29.45 31.00 37.85
CA GLN A 8 -28.43 29.97 38.06
C GLN A 8 -28.58 29.21 39.40
N ASP A 9 -28.03 27.97 39.43
CA ASP A 9 -27.31 27.17 40.47
C ASP A 9 -27.20 27.68 41.92
N PRO A 10 -27.08 26.82 42.98
CA PRO A 10 -25.93 25.90 43.17
C PRO A 10 -26.07 24.62 44.07
N LEU A 11 -25.03 23.76 44.01
CA LEU A 11 -24.58 22.73 44.99
C LEU A 11 -24.25 23.35 46.37
N PRO A 12 -24.34 22.64 47.53
CA PRO A 12 -23.20 21.85 48.08
C PRO A 12 -23.59 20.62 48.99
N ALA A 13 -22.83 19.51 49.02
CA ALA A 13 -21.75 19.07 49.96
C ALA A 13 -22.14 18.20 51.20
N ALA A 14 -21.49 17.01 51.26
CA ALA A 14 -20.85 16.30 52.39
C ALA A 14 -21.63 15.70 53.60
N ASN A 15 -21.67 14.34 53.64
CA ASN A 15 -21.24 13.36 54.70
C ASN A 15 -21.34 13.72 56.20
N PRO A 16 -21.69 12.76 57.12
CA PRO A 16 -20.70 11.75 57.54
C PRO A 16 -21.18 10.34 58.03
N ALA A 17 -20.23 9.41 57.87
CA ALA A 17 -19.72 8.38 58.80
C ALA A 17 -20.58 7.29 59.47
N ALA A 18 -20.06 6.06 59.27
CA ALA A 18 -19.85 4.96 60.23
C ALA A 18 -21.04 4.05 60.60
N THR A 19 -20.93 2.77 60.19
CA THR A 19 -20.60 1.71 61.16
C THR A 19 -20.19 0.41 60.45
N SER A 20 -19.15 -0.20 61.00
CA SER A 20 -18.58 -1.52 60.73
C SER A 20 -19.56 -2.66 61.00
N ASN A 21 -19.45 -3.75 60.24
CA ASN A 21 -19.43 -5.09 60.84
C ASN A 21 -18.69 -6.08 59.93
N GLU A 22 -17.68 -6.70 60.53
CA GLU A 22 -16.90 -7.81 60.02
C GLU A 22 -17.76 -9.06 59.87
N SER A 23 -17.54 -9.82 58.80
CA SER A 23 -17.68 -11.28 58.81
C SER A 23 -16.81 -11.85 57.70
N ASN A 24 -15.69 -12.43 58.13
CA ASN A 24 -14.79 -13.26 57.35
C ASN A 24 -15.54 -14.45 56.73
N ASN A 25 -15.36 -14.67 55.42
CA ASN A 25 -15.12 -16.03 54.94
C ASN A 25 -14.33 -15.99 53.63
N GLN A 26 -13.13 -16.57 53.72
CA GLN A 26 -12.19 -16.77 52.63
C GLN A 26 -12.80 -17.68 51.57
N SER A 27 -12.76 -17.25 50.32
CA SER A 27 -12.71 -18.18 49.19
C SER A 27 -11.72 -17.63 48.16
N THR A 28 -10.63 -18.36 48.04
CA THR A 28 -9.45 -18.09 47.22
C THR A 28 -9.76 -18.14 45.73
N SER A 29 -9.34 -17.12 44.99
CA SER A 29 -8.94 -17.24 43.58
C SER A 29 -7.92 -16.17 43.19
N PRO A 30 -6.97 -16.47 42.29
CA PRO A 30 -5.62 -15.89 42.33
C PRO A 30 -5.55 -14.49 41.72
N LEU A 31 -4.71 -13.64 42.33
CA LEU A 31 -4.30 -12.32 41.84
C LEU A 31 -3.83 -12.40 40.39
N ALA A 32 -4.46 -11.61 39.52
CA ALA A 32 -3.88 -11.23 38.23
C ALA A 32 -2.61 -10.39 38.48
N PRO A 33 -1.45 -10.73 37.87
CA PRO A 33 -0.27 -9.91 38.02
C PRO A 33 -0.45 -8.58 37.27
N SER A 34 -0.25 -7.51 38.02
CA SER A 34 -0.20 -6.12 37.58
C SER A 34 0.66 -5.94 36.32
N ALA A 35 0.07 -5.35 35.28
CA ALA A 35 0.77 -4.98 34.05
C ALA A 35 1.80 -3.88 34.35
N ALA A 36 3.05 -4.29 34.55
CA ALA A 36 4.18 -3.38 34.46
C ALA A 36 4.25 -2.87 33.01
N ALA A 37 4.11 -1.55 32.85
CA ALA A 37 4.29 -0.84 31.60
C ALA A 37 5.67 -1.16 31.02
N SER A 38 5.70 -2.02 29.99
CA SER A 38 6.91 -2.29 29.24
C SER A 38 7.12 -1.16 28.23
N THR A 39 8.02 -0.24 28.56
CA THR A 39 8.63 0.66 27.60
C THR A 39 9.45 -0.19 26.62
N THR A 40 8.79 -0.74 25.60
CA THR A 40 9.47 -1.53 24.57
C THR A 40 10.14 -0.58 23.60
N VAL A 41 11.47 -0.57 23.63
CA VAL A 41 12.27 -0.07 22.51
C VAL A 41 11.98 -1.00 21.34
N ASP A 42 11.05 -0.57 20.49
CA ASP A 42 10.55 -1.25 19.29
C ASP A 42 11.65 -1.36 18.23
N ARG A 43 12.60 -2.27 18.50
CA ARG A 43 13.69 -2.60 17.60
C ARG A 43 13.36 -3.95 17.00
N TRP A 44 12.94 -3.92 15.73
CA TRP A 44 12.77 -5.15 14.96
C TRP A 44 14.12 -5.85 14.78
N GLU A 45 14.33 -6.87 15.60
CA GLU A 45 15.52 -7.71 15.59
C GLU A 45 15.54 -8.63 14.36
N VAL A 46 16.72 -9.18 14.06
CA VAL A 46 16.89 -10.16 12.99
C VAL A 46 16.13 -11.44 13.36
N PRO A 47 15.28 -11.99 12.47
CA PRO A 47 14.47 -13.16 12.79
C PRO A 47 15.30 -14.46 12.72
N THR A 48 15.89 -14.88 13.84
CA THR A 48 16.81 -16.03 13.89
C THR A 48 16.13 -17.40 13.79
N GLY A 49 14.94 -17.61 14.35
CA GLY A 49 14.25 -18.90 14.26
C GLY A 49 13.42 -19.11 12.98
N MET A 50 13.31 -18.09 12.12
CA MET A 50 12.59 -18.16 10.83
C MET A 50 11.19 -18.79 11.00
N SER A 51 10.84 -19.83 10.24
CA SER A 51 9.52 -20.50 10.32
C SER A 51 9.23 -21.21 11.65
N LYS A 52 10.18 -21.32 12.57
CA LYS A 52 9.92 -21.82 13.94
C LYS A 52 9.23 -20.77 14.80
N ASP A 53 9.54 -19.50 14.55
CA ASP A 53 9.14 -18.38 15.41
C ASP A 53 8.09 -17.47 14.74
N TYR A 54 7.95 -17.57 13.42
CA TYR A 54 7.09 -16.69 12.64
C TYR A 54 6.08 -17.47 11.80
N SER A 55 4.83 -17.03 11.88
CA SER A 55 3.72 -17.46 11.03
C SER A 55 3.09 -16.26 10.33
N THR A 56 2.53 -16.48 9.14
CA THR A 56 1.76 -15.45 8.45
C THR A 56 0.49 -15.11 9.23
N PHE A 57 0.27 -13.82 9.45
CA PHE A 57 -0.93 -13.23 10.02
C PHE A 57 -1.28 -11.96 9.24
N ILE A 58 -2.37 -12.01 8.48
CA ILE A 58 -2.84 -10.88 7.68
C ILE A 58 -3.99 -10.22 8.43
N ASN A 59 -3.83 -8.95 8.76
CA ASN A 59 -4.88 -8.20 9.43
C ASN A 59 -6.01 -7.82 8.45
N HIS A 60 -7.24 -7.64 8.94
CA HIS A 60 -8.44 -7.39 8.13
C HIS A 60 -8.35 -6.13 7.27
N ASP A 61 -7.64 -5.10 7.75
CA ASP A 61 -7.43 -3.84 7.01
C ASP A 61 -6.26 -3.92 6.01
N SER A 62 -5.70 -5.11 5.78
CA SER A 62 -4.65 -5.32 4.79
C SER A 62 -5.20 -5.90 3.50
N GLU A 63 -4.72 -5.41 2.37
CA GLU A 63 -5.05 -5.98 1.06
C GLU A 63 -3.91 -6.86 0.55
N VAL A 64 -4.26 -8.08 0.17
CA VAL A 64 -3.35 -9.08 -0.40
C VAL A 64 -3.69 -9.32 -1.87
N ASN A 65 -2.68 -9.66 -2.67
CA ASN A 65 -2.93 -10.12 -4.04
C ASN A 65 -3.35 -11.59 -4.08
N SER A 66 -3.62 -12.09 -5.29
CA SER A 66 -3.97 -13.49 -5.56
C SER A 66 -2.88 -14.50 -5.15
N GLN A 67 -1.63 -14.08 -4.97
CA GLN A 67 -0.54 -14.91 -4.44
C GLN A 67 -0.42 -14.86 -2.91
N GLY A 68 -1.35 -14.19 -2.22
CA GLY A 68 -1.33 -14.01 -0.76
C GLY A 68 -0.27 -13.04 -0.26
N TYR A 69 0.33 -12.24 -1.14
CA TYR A 69 1.34 -11.25 -0.76
C TYR A 69 0.67 -9.91 -0.41
N PRO A 70 1.00 -9.30 0.75
CA PRO A 70 0.38 -8.05 1.20
C PRO A 70 0.88 -6.85 0.41
N LEU A 71 0.01 -6.30 -0.45
CA LEU A 71 0.30 -5.10 -1.25
C LEU A 71 0.11 -3.81 -0.46
N PHE A 72 -0.86 -3.84 0.47
CA PHE A 72 -1.18 -2.77 1.40
C PHE A 72 -1.24 -3.36 2.83
N PRO A 73 -0.09 -3.76 3.41
CA PRO A 73 -0.08 -4.22 4.79
C PRO A 73 -0.54 -3.08 5.71
N ASN A 74 -1.36 -3.43 6.71
CA ASN A 74 -1.89 -2.48 7.67
C ASN A 74 -2.01 -3.12 9.06
N ARG A 75 -2.20 -2.32 10.11
CA ARG A 75 -2.26 -2.78 11.52
C ARG A 75 -1.04 -3.62 11.91
N SER A 76 -1.25 -4.85 12.37
CA SER A 76 -0.19 -5.76 12.79
C SER A 76 -0.08 -6.91 11.79
N THR A 77 0.30 -6.62 10.55
CA THR A 77 0.40 -7.65 9.50
C THR A 77 1.80 -8.26 9.46
N VAL A 78 1.87 -9.59 9.47
CA VAL A 78 3.09 -10.38 9.37
C VAL A 78 2.93 -11.35 8.20
N TRP A 79 3.90 -11.38 7.30
CA TRP A 79 3.88 -12.29 6.17
C TRP A 79 5.22 -13.00 6.04
N VAL A 80 5.17 -14.33 5.96
CA VAL A 80 6.34 -15.20 5.87
C VAL A 80 6.40 -15.83 4.48
N HIS A 81 7.60 -15.80 3.89
CA HIS A 81 7.94 -16.50 2.66
C HIS A 81 8.93 -17.62 2.96
N PRO A 82 8.48 -18.88 3.03
CA PRO A 82 9.37 -20.04 3.15
C PRO A 82 10.30 -20.22 1.94
N VAL A 83 11.46 -20.85 2.16
CA VAL A 83 12.51 -21.09 1.12
C VAL A 83 11.97 -21.80 -0.13
N ASN A 84 11.04 -22.74 0.03
CA ASN A 84 10.50 -23.57 -1.05
C ASN A 84 9.15 -23.08 -1.57
N SER A 85 8.77 -21.83 -1.29
CA SER A 85 7.51 -21.27 -1.75
C SER A 85 7.59 -20.79 -3.20
N PRO A 86 6.47 -20.81 -3.94
CA PRO A 86 6.43 -20.27 -5.30
C PRO A 86 6.88 -18.81 -5.36
N LYS A 87 7.55 -18.43 -6.45
CA LYS A 87 8.02 -17.05 -6.67
C LYS A 87 6.85 -16.06 -6.58
N ILE A 88 7.02 -15.04 -5.74
CA ILE A 88 6.08 -13.91 -5.64
C ILE A 88 6.45 -12.87 -6.69
N GLN A 89 5.50 -12.47 -7.53
CA GLN A 89 5.75 -11.53 -8.61
C GLN A 89 5.94 -10.09 -8.10
N ASN A 90 5.20 -9.72 -7.06
CA ASN A 90 5.28 -8.41 -6.42
C ASN A 90 6.29 -8.37 -5.25
N PHE A 91 7.29 -9.26 -5.25
CA PHE A 91 8.21 -9.38 -4.13
C PHE A 91 9.01 -8.08 -3.92
N LYS A 92 8.98 -7.53 -2.70
CA LYS A 92 9.54 -6.20 -2.33
C LYS A 92 8.79 -4.99 -2.92
N LYS A 93 7.60 -5.19 -3.50
CA LYS A 93 6.78 -4.11 -4.05
C LYS A 93 5.60 -3.84 -3.12
N PHE A 94 5.17 -2.59 -3.07
CA PHE A 94 4.02 -2.12 -2.30
C PHE A 94 3.19 -1.20 -3.18
N ARG A 95 1.88 -1.12 -2.94
CA ARG A 95 0.95 -0.34 -3.79
C ARG A 95 0.60 1.04 -3.24
N PHE A 96 1.33 1.52 -2.24
CA PHE A 96 1.24 2.90 -1.74
C PHE A 96 2.57 3.64 -1.95
N VAL A 97 2.51 4.96 -1.89
CA VAL A 97 3.70 5.80 -2.09
C VAL A 97 4.58 5.76 -0.85
N HIS A 98 5.83 5.38 -1.04
CA HIS A 98 6.76 5.13 0.05
C HIS A 98 8.20 5.49 -0.32
N THR A 99 9.02 5.59 0.71
CA THR A 99 10.48 5.52 0.61
C THR A 99 10.97 4.25 1.27
N ASP A 100 12.11 3.76 0.79
CA ASP A 100 12.77 2.59 1.34
C ASP A 100 14.22 2.91 1.73
N ASN A 101 14.63 2.37 2.88
CA ASN A 101 16.01 2.37 3.31
C ASN A 101 16.50 0.92 3.34
N HIS A 102 17.60 0.67 2.63
CA HIS A 102 18.21 -0.65 2.53
C HIS A 102 19.40 -0.73 3.48
N GLU A 103 19.41 -1.74 4.32
CA GLU A 103 20.51 -2.06 5.23
C GLU A 103 20.95 -3.49 4.98
N THR A 104 22.24 -3.70 4.72
CA THR A 104 22.84 -5.03 4.76
C THR A 104 23.47 -5.21 6.13
N LYS A 105 22.94 -6.11 6.96
CA LYS A 105 23.44 -6.30 8.34
C LYS A 105 24.79 -7.05 8.33
N LYS A 106 25.60 -6.83 9.39
CA LYS A 106 26.98 -7.35 9.53
C LYS A 106 27.12 -8.87 9.35
N CYS A 107 26.06 -9.66 9.52
CA CYS A 107 26.10 -11.10 9.33
C CYS A 107 26.01 -11.56 7.86
N GLN A 108 26.00 -10.65 6.88
CA GLN A 108 25.96 -10.88 5.40
C GLN A 108 24.80 -11.74 4.86
N GLN A 109 24.05 -12.45 5.71
CA GLN A 109 22.96 -13.35 5.35
C GLN A 109 21.60 -12.65 5.26
N TRP A 110 21.49 -11.42 5.77
CA TRP A 110 20.22 -10.69 5.86
C TRP A 110 20.32 -9.34 5.15
N LYS A 111 19.39 -9.13 4.21
CA LYS A 111 19.06 -7.84 3.65
C LYS A 111 17.80 -7.32 4.34
N LEU A 112 17.89 -6.14 4.95
CA LEU A 112 16.79 -5.46 5.59
C LEU A 112 16.33 -4.29 4.72
N ILE A 113 15.03 -4.19 4.48
CA ILE A 113 14.39 -3.05 3.82
C ILE A 113 13.40 -2.43 4.80
N ARG A 114 13.62 -1.18 5.18
CA ARG A 114 12.68 -0.40 5.98
C ARG A 114 11.85 0.46 5.04
N VAL A 115 10.54 0.29 5.08
CA VAL A 115 9.62 1.03 4.21
C VAL A 115 8.84 2.05 5.04
N THR A 116 8.82 3.28 4.55
CA THR A 116 8.12 4.41 5.17
C THR A 116 7.06 4.92 4.21
N CYS A 117 5.79 4.84 4.59
CA CYS A 117 4.71 5.43 3.82
C CYS A 117 4.79 6.96 3.86
N LEU A 118 4.65 7.58 2.69
CA LEU A 118 4.63 9.04 2.58
C LEU A 118 3.23 9.62 2.77
N GLY A 119 2.18 8.80 2.79
CA GLY A 119 0.79 9.24 2.84
C GLY A 119 0.23 9.56 1.47
N VAL A 120 -0.65 10.56 1.40
CA VAL A 120 -1.50 10.84 0.24
C VAL A 120 -1.71 12.33 0.06
N LEU A 121 -1.92 12.77 -1.18
CA LEU A 121 -2.39 14.11 -1.51
C LEU A 121 -3.92 14.09 -1.56
N LEU A 122 -4.58 14.95 -0.80
CA LEU A 122 -6.05 15.03 -0.70
C LEU A 122 -6.54 16.39 -1.17
N CYS A 123 -7.79 16.44 -1.64
CA CYS A 123 -8.49 17.69 -1.90
C CYS A 123 -9.13 18.24 -0.63
N ASP A 124 -9.17 19.56 -0.49
CA ASP A 124 -9.88 20.27 0.60
C ASP A 124 -11.39 20.41 0.36
N CYS A 125 -11.87 20.12 -0.85
CA CYS A 125 -13.29 20.15 -1.19
C CYS A 125 -14.00 18.87 -0.72
N GLU A 126 -15.03 19.00 0.13
CA GLU A 126 -15.73 17.88 0.79
C GLU A 126 -16.32 16.84 -0.18
N GLU A 127 -16.82 17.29 -1.33
CA GLU A 127 -17.40 16.40 -2.35
C GLU A 127 -16.35 15.77 -3.27
N CYS A 128 -15.07 16.12 -3.12
CA CYS A 128 -13.99 15.64 -3.97
C CYS A 128 -13.22 14.50 -3.31
N ASN A 129 -13.39 13.29 -3.81
CA ASN A 129 -12.67 12.09 -3.36
C ASN A 129 -11.26 11.93 -3.94
N TYR A 130 -10.63 13.02 -4.39
CA TYR A 130 -9.30 12.96 -5.01
C TYR A 130 -8.25 12.47 -4.00
N ALA A 131 -7.54 11.40 -4.38
CA ALA A 131 -6.42 10.83 -3.64
C ALA A 131 -5.23 10.63 -4.59
N GLY A 132 -4.26 11.54 -4.53
CA GLY A 132 -3.09 11.58 -5.40
C GLY A 132 -1.80 11.09 -4.73
N PRO A 133 -0.81 10.60 -5.50
CA PRO A 133 0.49 10.24 -4.97
C PRO A 133 1.33 11.49 -4.60
N PRO A 134 1.90 11.59 -3.38
CA PRO A 134 2.85 12.65 -3.06
C PRO A 134 4.18 12.47 -3.84
N PRO A 135 4.97 13.54 -4.02
CA PRO A 135 6.32 13.42 -4.57
C PRO A 135 7.21 12.53 -3.69
N THR A 136 8.09 11.75 -4.33
CA THR A 136 8.96 10.77 -3.65
C THR A 136 10.38 11.27 -3.41
N SER A 137 10.87 12.26 -4.17
CA SER A 137 12.24 12.74 -4.01
C SER A 137 12.38 13.59 -2.75
N ARG A 138 13.43 13.34 -1.96
CA ARG A 138 13.69 14.03 -0.68
C ARG A 138 13.68 15.55 -0.84
N ASP A 139 14.29 16.06 -1.91
CA ASP A 139 14.33 17.51 -2.18
C ASP A 139 12.96 18.09 -2.48
N LYS A 140 12.10 17.39 -3.23
CA LYS A 140 10.72 17.82 -3.48
C LYS A 140 9.88 17.71 -2.23
N ILE A 141 10.01 16.63 -1.46
CA ILE A 141 9.33 16.50 -0.16
C ILE A 141 9.73 17.66 0.77
N MET A 142 11.02 17.97 0.88
CA MET A 142 11.51 19.05 1.73
C MET A 142 11.08 20.44 1.23
N LYS A 143 11.19 20.72 -0.07
CA LYS A 143 10.87 22.04 -0.63
C LYS A 143 9.37 22.27 -0.80
N GLU A 144 8.65 21.30 -1.35
CA GLU A 144 7.25 21.44 -1.76
C GLU A 144 6.27 21.09 -0.63
N LEU A 145 6.64 20.18 0.30
CA LEU A 145 5.72 19.69 1.32
C LEU A 145 6.04 20.12 2.76
N LEU A 146 7.32 20.25 3.14
CA LEU A 146 7.72 20.51 4.54
C LEU A 146 8.13 21.96 4.83
N SER A 147 8.74 22.67 3.86
CA SER A 147 9.27 24.03 4.07
C SER A 147 8.21 25.14 4.08
N CYS A 148 6.96 24.83 3.76
CA CYS A 148 5.87 25.80 3.79
C CYS A 148 4.71 25.30 4.65
N PRO A 149 4.49 25.86 5.85
CA PRO A 149 3.36 25.52 6.73
C PRO A 149 1.99 25.76 6.08
N ASN A 150 1.96 26.61 5.03
CA ASN A 150 0.81 26.91 4.19
C ASN A 150 1.06 26.59 2.70
N PHE A 151 1.83 25.55 2.40
CA PHE A 151 1.91 24.94 1.07
C PHE A 151 2.52 25.86 -0.03
N CYS A 152 3.82 25.71 -0.30
CA CYS A 152 4.47 26.31 -1.47
C CYS A 152 4.90 25.20 -2.44
N LEU A 153 3.94 24.48 -3.02
CA LEU A 153 4.12 24.24 -4.44
C LEU A 153 4.04 25.63 -5.07
N HIS A 154 5.09 26.08 -5.77
CA HIS A 154 5.15 27.43 -6.36
C HIS A 154 4.04 27.74 -7.41
N LYS A 155 3.05 26.85 -7.54
CA LYS A 155 1.70 27.02 -8.08
C LYS A 155 0.80 26.07 -7.28
N ASN A 156 -0.22 26.51 -6.52
CA ASN A 156 -1.21 25.58 -5.93
C ASN A 156 -1.61 24.54 -6.98
N PRO A 157 -1.28 23.24 -6.85
CA PRO A 157 -1.70 22.26 -7.81
C PRO A 157 -3.20 22.18 -7.64
N THR A 158 -3.89 22.63 -8.68
CA THR A 158 -5.32 22.47 -8.79
C THR A 158 -5.63 20.98 -8.68
N CYS A 159 -6.67 20.69 -7.90
CA CYS A 159 -7.13 19.33 -7.74
C CYS A 159 -7.41 18.70 -9.12
N GLN A 160 -6.80 17.54 -9.37
CA GLN A 160 -7.02 16.79 -10.62
C GLN A 160 -8.36 16.03 -10.59
N GLY A 161 -9.05 16.04 -9.44
CA GLY A 161 -10.42 15.57 -9.32
C GLY A 161 -11.35 16.24 -10.34
N SER A 162 -12.38 15.50 -10.76
CA SER A 162 -13.31 15.95 -11.80
C SER A 162 -12.62 16.38 -13.10
N ALA A 163 -11.54 15.66 -13.48
CA ALA A 163 -10.70 15.95 -14.64
C ALA A 163 -10.11 17.38 -14.63
N GLY A 164 -9.67 17.85 -13.45
CA GLY A 164 -9.08 19.17 -13.28
C GLY A 164 -10.07 20.32 -13.15
N ARG A 165 -11.38 20.02 -13.07
CA ARG A 165 -12.44 21.04 -12.87
C ARG A 165 -12.76 21.29 -11.40
N CYS A 166 -12.21 20.50 -10.49
CA CYS A 166 -12.43 20.72 -9.06
C CYS A 166 -11.76 22.05 -8.65
N PRO A 167 -12.48 22.97 -7.99
CA PRO A 167 -11.92 24.24 -7.54
C PRO A 167 -11.05 24.09 -6.28
N GLY A 168 -11.07 22.91 -5.65
CA GLY A 168 -10.35 22.65 -4.41
C GLY A 168 -8.83 22.63 -4.59
N ASN A 169 -8.14 22.91 -3.49
CA ASN A 169 -6.71 22.81 -3.40
C ASN A 169 -6.31 21.44 -2.90
N VAL A 170 -5.12 21.02 -3.30
CA VAL A 170 -4.54 19.77 -2.83
C VAL A 170 -3.60 20.05 -1.66
N TYR A 171 -3.71 19.26 -0.60
CA TYR A 171 -2.80 19.28 0.53
C TYR A 171 -2.23 17.90 0.81
N TRP A 172 -1.10 17.86 1.51
CA TRP A 172 -0.45 16.61 1.87
C TRP A 172 -0.94 16.08 3.22
N HIS A 173 -1.59 14.92 3.18
CA HIS A 173 -1.92 14.15 4.36
C HIS A 173 -0.81 13.13 4.63
N LYS A 174 0.15 13.52 5.48
CA LYS A 174 1.30 12.70 5.83
C LYS A 174 0.89 11.48 6.64
N CYS A 175 1.33 10.28 6.22
CA CYS A 175 1.19 9.07 7.02
C CYS A 175 2.17 9.09 8.19
N THR A 176 1.69 8.85 9.41
CA THR A 176 2.52 8.79 10.62
C THR A 176 2.15 7.58 11.45
N GLY A 177 3.09 7.09 12.26
CA GLY A 177 2.86 5.96 13.16
C GLY A 177 2.87 4.58 12.49
N THR A 178 3.15 4.49 11.19
CA THR A 178 3.33 3.21 10.48
C THR A 178 4.80 2.87 10.31
N LYS A 179 5.13 1.60 10.47
CA LYS A 179 6.46 1.05 10.21
C LYS A 179 6.31 -0.21 9.38
N ILE A 180 7.20 -0.42 8.43
CA ILE A 180 7.31 -1.67 7.66
C ILE A 180 8.77 -2.10 7.60
N CYS A 181 8.98 -3.39 7.83
CA CYS A 181 10.28 -4.04 7.74
C CYS A 181 10.15 -5.29 6.92
N PHE A 182 11.07 -5.43 5.98
CA PHE A 182 11.21 -6.59 5.14
C PHE A 182 12.60 -7.17 5.35
N ASP A 183 12.68 -8.28 6.08
CA ASP A 183 13.91 -9.06 6.24
C ASP A 183 13.95 -10.15 5.17
N ILE A 184 15.03 -10.19 4.40
CA ILE A 184 15.25 -11.17 3.33
C ILE A 184 16.54 -11.91 3.62
N HIS A 185 16.43 -13.23 3.79
CA HIS A 185 17.56 -14.10 4.01
C HIS A 185 18.15 -14.59 2.69
N THR A 186 19.45 -14.86 2.65
CA THR A 186 20.14 -15.40 1.46
C THR A 186 19.64 -16.77 1.02
N SER A 187 18.98 -17.54 1.91
CA SER A 187 18.35 -18.81 1.53
C SER A 187 17.07 -18.64 0.68
N GLY A 188 16.56 -17.41 0.50
CA GLY A 188 15.26 -17.16 -0.13
C GLY A 188 14.11 -17.08 0.87
N TRP A 189 14.34 -17.35 2.17
CA TRP A 189 13.34 -17.09 3.20
C TRP A 189 13.15 -15.59 3.40
N ALA A 190 11.93 -15.13 3.63
CA ALA A 190 11.68 -13.72 3.88
C ALA A 190 10.54 -13.47 4.88
N LEU A 191 10.59 -12.31 5.53
CA LEU A 191 9.63 -11.87 6.54
C LEU A 191 9.29 -10.40 6.32
N LEU A 192 8.01 -10.13 6.09
CA LEU A 192 7.45 -8.78 6.11
C LEU A 192 6.71 -8.58 7.43
N ARG A 193 7.03 -7.50 8.14
CA ARG A 193 6.37 -7.04 9.36
C ARG A 193 5.87 -5.62 9.16
N HIS A 194 4.60 -5.41 9.44
CA HIS A 194 3.96 -4.10 9.48
C HIS A 194 3.45 -3.82 10.89
N GLN A 195 3.58 -2.57 11.32
CA GLN A 195 3.00 -2.04 12.54
C GLN A 195 2.40 -0.66 12.28
N GLY A 196 1.29 -0.33 12.95
CA GLY A 196 0.64 0.98 12.88
C GLY A 196 -0.63 0.95 12.03
N LEU A 197 -1.24 2.10 11.78
CA LEU A 197 -2.46 2.20 10.97
C LEU A 197 -2.27 3.22 9.85
N HIS A 198 -2.40 2.78 8.60
CA HIS A 198 -2.59 3.67 7.46
C HIS A 198 -4.01 4.23 7.50
N ASN A 199 -4.21 5.35 8.19
CA ASN A 199 -5.51 6.01 8.30
C ASN A 199 -5.69 7.10 7.24
N HIS A 200 -5.55 6.73 5.97
CA HIS A 200 -5.76 7.60 4.83
C HIS A 200 -6.16 6.76 3.62
N PRO A 201 -6.89 7.32 2.63
CA PRO A 201 -7.19 6.58 1.41
C PRO A 201 -5.89 6.24 0.66
N TRP A 202 -5.92 5.16 -0.12
CA TRP A 202 -4.81 4.80 -0.98
C TRP A 202 -4.77 5.73 -2.19
N PRO A 203 -3.59 6.29 -2.53
CA PRO A 203 -3.46 7.11 -3.73
C PRO A 203 -3.73 6.28 -4.98
N ALA A 204 -4.37 6.88 -5.97
CA ALA A 204 -4.52 6.26 -7.28
C ALA A 204 -3.12 5.98 -7.87
N LEU A 205 -2.86 4.72 -8.20
CA LEU A 205 -1.58 4.33 -8.75
C LEU A 205 -1.50 4.71 -10.23
N LYS A 206 -0.50 5.52 -10.56
CA LYS A 206 -0.25 5.94 -11.95
C LYS A 206 0.16 4.77 -12.86
N LYS A 207 0.75 3.71 -12.29
CA LYS A 207 1.33 2.59 -13.05
C LYS A 207 0.70 1.25 -12.65
N PRO A 208 0.47 0.34 -13.61
CA PRO A 208 0.04 -1.02 -13.31
C PRO A 208 1.17 -1.78 -12.60
N ASN A 209 0.79 -2.72 -11.72
CA ASN A 209 1.74 -3.62 -11.07
C ASN A 209 2.11 -4.80 -12.01
N PRO A 210 3.17 -5.57 -11.69
CA PRO A 210 3.57 -6.70 -12.52
C PRO A 210 2.48 -7.76 -12.80
N LEU A 211 1.62 -8.09 -11.83
CA LEU A 211 0.51 -9.04 -12.06
C LEU A 211 -0.49 -8.48 -13.07
N ALA A 212 -0.85 -7.20 -12.96
CA ALA A 212 -1.73 -6.52 -13.90
C ALA A 212 -1.13 -6.47 -15.32
N LEU A 213 0.19 -6.34 -15.45
CA LEU A 213 0.86 -6.42 -16.76
C LEU A 213 0.82 -7.83 -17.36
N VAL A 214 0.93 -8.87 -16.52
CA VAL A 214 0.78 -10.27 -16.97
C VAL A 214 -0.65 -10.56 -17.43
N GLU A 215 -1.64 -10.05 -16.70
CA GLU A 215 -3.05 -10.18 -17.07
C GLU A 215 -3.35 -9.42 -18.37
N LEU A 216 -2.88 -8.17 -18.48
CA LEU A 216 -2.98 -7.39 -19.72
C LEU A 216 -2.33 -8.12 -20.91
N ALA A 217 -1.15 -8.69 -20.71
CA ALA A 217 -0.49 -9.47 -21.75
C ALA A 217 -1.30 -10.71 -22.16
N SER A 218 -1.92 -11.39 -21.20
CA SER A 218 -2.81 -12.51 -21.46
C SER A 218 -4.03 -12.08 -22.27
N GLU A 219 -4.57 -10.90 -22.02
CA GLU A 219 -5.69 -10.34 -22.78
C GLU A 219 -5.29 -9.95 -24.21
N ILE A 220 -4.16 -9.26 -24.37
CA ILE A 220 -3.60 -8.91 -25.69
C ILE A 220 -3.30 -10.18 -26.50
N LYS A 221 -2.85 -11.26 -25.86
CA LYS A 221 -2.58 -12.53 -26.54
C LYS A 221 -3.84 -13.15 -27.15
N LYS A 222 -5.01 -12.96 -26.54
CA LYS A 222 -6.28 -13.46 -27.08
C LYS A 222 -6.64 -12.76 -28.40
N ASN A 223 -6.37 -11.46 -28.51
CA ASN A 223 -6.59 -10.69 -29.74
C ASN A 223 -5.44 -9.70 -29.99
N PRO A 224 -4.31 -10.13 -30.58
CA PRO A 224 -3.13 -9.30 -30.75
C PRO A 224 -3.32 -8.16 -31.78
N LYS A 225 -4.42 -8.18 -32.54
CA LYS A 225 -4.76 -7.14 -33.51
C LYS A 225 -5.69 -6.07 -32.94
N ALA A 226 -6.27 -6.30 -31.77
CA ALA A 226 -7.09 -5.29 -31.10
C ALA A 226 -6.26 -4.02 -30.88
N SER A 227 -6.84 -2.86 -31.15
CA SER A 227 -6.27 -1.57 -30.78
C SER A 227 -6.40 -1.34 -29.27
N ALA A 228 -5.58 -0.44 -28.73
CA ALA A 228 -5.71 0.02 -27.34
C ALA A 228 -7.13 0.55 -27.04
N LEU A 229 -7.77 1.22 -27.99
CA LEU A 229 -9.14 1.71 -27.83
C LEU A 229 -10.14 0.55 -27.69
N GLU A 230 -10.04 -0.47 -28.55
CA GLU A 230 -10.90 -1.66 -28.49
C GLU A 230 -10.69 -2.44 -27.18
N LEU A 231 -9.45 -2.59 -26.73
CA LEU A 231 -9.14 -3.23 -25.43
C LEU A 231 -9.72 -2.45 -24.25
N LYS A 232 -9.70 -1.11 -24.32
CA LYS A 232 -10.24 -0.22 -23.29
C LYS A 232 -11.78 -0.21 -23.26
N ILE A 233 -12.42 -0.16 -24.42
CA ILE A 233 -13.89 -0.23 -24.51
C ILE A 233 -14.36 -1.62 -24.07
N GLY A 234 -13.55 -2.64 -24.35
CA GLY A 234 -13.85 -4.02 -24.10
C GLY A 234 -14.77 -4.60 -25.18
N SER A 235 -14.88 -5.93 -25.17
CA SER A 235 -15.76 -6.67 -26.08
C SER A 235 -16.72 -7.52 -25.27
N THR A 236 -17.97 -7.61 -25.71
CA THR A 236 -18.94 -8.55 -25.15
C THR A 236 -18.66 -9.93 -25.73
N THR A 237 -18.64 -10.96 -24.88
CA THR A 237 -18.53 -12.36 -25.33
C THR A 237 -19.92 -13.01 -25.54
N GLY A 238 -20.99 -12.24 -25.33
CA GLY A 238 -22.40 -12.63 -25.52
C GLY A 238 -23.34 -11.56 -24.93
N PRO A 239 -24.65 -11.65 -25.18
CA PRO A 239 -25.64 -10.66 -24.73
C PRO A 239 -25.79 -10.53 -23.20
N ASP A 240 -25.43 -11.58 -22.44
CA ASP A 240 -25.55 -11.61 -20.96
C ASP A 240 -24.19 -11.68 -20.23
N GLN A 241 -23.07 -11.46 -20.92
CA GLN A 241 -21.74 -11.49 -20.31
C GLN A 241 -21.20 -10.09 -20.00
N PRO A 242 -20.47 -9.91 -18.88
CA PRO A 242 -19.83 -8.65 -18.58
C PRO A 242 -18.89 -8.24 -19.71
N ILE A 243 -18.82 -6.93 -19.98
CA ILE A 243 -17.85 -6.36 -20.91
C ILE A 243 -16.47 -6.59 -20.30
N ASN A 244 -15.62 -7.37 -20.97
CA ASN A 244 -14.24 -7.55 -20.52
C ASN A 244 -13.41 -6.37 -21.01
N SER A 245 -13.19 -5.39 -20.13
CA SER A 245 -12.31 -4.25 -20.39
C SER A 245 -10.99 -4.42 -19.65
N VAL A 246 -9.89 -4.00 -20.29
CA VAL A 246 -8.59 -3.96 -19.61
C VAL A 246 -8.54 -2.90 -18.49
N VAL A 247 -9.53 -2.00 -18.42
CA VAL A 247 -9.66 -1.05 -17.31
C VAL A 247 -9.93 -1.77 -15.99
N ASP A 248 -10.61 -2.91 -16.02
CA ASP A 248 -10.92 -3.71 -14.83
C ASP A 248 -9.67 -4.42 -14.27
N ILE A 249 -8.64 -4.61 -15.10
CA ILE A 249 -7.34 -5.16 -14.67
C ILE A 249 -6.59 -4.16 -13.79
N HIS A 250 -6.57 -2.88 -14.20
CA HIS A 250 -5.95 -1.80 -13.43
C HIS A 250 -6.41 -0.41 -13.93
N ASP A 251 -6.79 0.47 -13.00
CA ASP A 251 -7.29 1.83 -13.28
C ASP A 251 -6.43 2.63 -14.28
N SER A 252 -5.10 2.51 -14.20
CA SER A 252 -4.18 3.22 -15.10
C SER A 252 -4.34 2.84 -16.57
N LEU A 253 -4.89 1.67 -16.88
CA LEU A 253 -5.14 1.20 -18.25
C LEU A 253 -6.36 1.90 -18.87
N GLY A 254 -7.14 2.63 -18.08
CA GLY A 254 -8.10 3.62 -18.60
C GLY A 254 -7.43 4.79 -19.31
N ASN A 255 -6.13 5.04 -19.11
CA ASN A 255 -5.39 6.03 -19.89
C ASN A 255 -4.90 5.42 -21.21
N SER A 256 -5.42 5.94 -22.33
CA SER A 256 -5.13 5.43 -23.67
C SER A 256 -3.64 5.46 -24.04
N ASP A 257 -2.89 6.48 -23.60
CA ASP A 257 -1.47 6.59 -23.91
C ASP A 257 -0.66 5.52 -23.17
N TRP A 258 -0.99 5.28 -21.89
CA TRP A 258 -0.36 4.23 -21.09
C TRP A 258 -0.69 2.85 -21.64
N LEU A 259 -1.96 2.60 -21.98
CA LEU A 259 -2.37 1.35 -22.57
C LEU A 259 -1.68 1.09 -23.91
N HIS A 260 -1.61 2.10 -24.79
CA HIS A 260 -0.91 2.00 -26.07
C HIS A 260 0.59 1.74 -25.88
N TYR A 261 1.22 2.40 -24.92
CA TYR A 261 2.61 2.14 -24.56
C TYR A 261 2.84 0.68 -24.16
N TYR A 262 2.10 0.18 -23.17
CA TYR A 262 2.27 -1.19 -22.69
C TYR A 262 1.91 -2.22 -23.76
N GLN A 263 0.86 -1.97 -24.54
CA GLN A 263 0.48 -2.81 -25.66
C GLN A 263 1.62 -2.96 -26.68
N ARG A 264 2.24 -1.85 -27.10
CA ARG A 264 3.39 -1.87 -28.03
C ARG A 264 4.54 -2.69 -27.47
N GLN A 265 4.87 -2.50 -26.21
CA GLN A 265 5.95 -3.22 -25.54
C GLN A 265 5.67 -4.73 -25.48
N ILE A 266 4.46 -5.12 -25.07
CA ILE A 266 4.03 -6.53 -25.00
C ILE A 266 4.05 -7.19 -26.38
N LEU A 267 3.55 -6.51 -27.41
CA LEU A 267 3.57 -7.03 -28.78
C LEU A 267 5.00 -7.17 -29.34
N ALA A 268 5.91 -6.26 -29.00
CA ALA A 268 7.32 -6.37 -29.38
C ALA A 268 7.95 -7.62 -28.78
N LEU A 269 7.73 -7.88 -27.48
CA LEU A 269 8.19 -9.11 -26.82
C LEU A 269 7.65 -10.37 -27.50
N TYR A 270 6.36 -10.39 -27.85
CA TYR A 270 5.78 -11.55 -28.55
C TYR A 270 6.45 -11.83 -29.89
N ARG A 271 6.85 -10.79 -30.63
CA ARG A 271 7.54 -10.94 -31.93
C ARG A 271 8.98 -11.41 -31.78
N GLU A 272 9.64 -11.08 -30.68
CA GLU A 272 11.02 -11.46 -30.39
C GLU A 272 11.17 -12.85 -29.74
N LEU A 273 10.06 -13.46 -29.30
CA LEU A 273 10.08 -14.83 -28.79
C LEU A 273 10.24 -15.82 -29.95
N PRO A 274 11.31 -16.64 -29.97
CA PRO A 274 11.41 -17.72 -30.93
C PRO A 274 10.23 -18.68 -30.75
N GLU A 275 9.66 -19.17 -31.85
CA GLU A 275 8.68 -20.26 -31.85
C GLU A 275 9.35 -21.57 -31.37
N THR A 276 9.69 -21.66 -30.09
CA THR A 276 10.22 -22.89 -29.53
C THR A 276 9.07 -23.87 -29.39
N LYS A 277 9.04 -24.86 -30.29
CA LYS A 277 8.28 -26.10 -30.13
C LYS A 277 8.67 -26.73 -28.78
N GLY A 278 7.82 -26.53 -27.77
CA GLY A 278 7.96 -27.16 -26.45
C GLY A 278 7.92 -26.17 -25.29
N GLY A 279 6.75 -26.04 -24.66
CA GLY A 279 6.51 -25.79 -23.23
C GLY A 279 7.09 -24.56 -22.50
N ASN A 280 8.12 -23.87 -23.00
CA ASN A 280 8.96 -22.99 -22.16
C ASN A 280 8.92 -21.49 -22.53
N GLY A 281 8.28 -21.11 -23.64
CA GLY A 281 8.23 -19.71 -24.12
C GLY A 281 7.44 -18.77 -23.19
N GLY A 282 6.43 -19.29 -22.49
CA GLY A 282 5.61 -18.49 -21.55
C GLY A 282 6.40 -17.99 -20.34
N ASN A 283 7.29 -18.81 -19.79
CA ASN A 283 8.09 -18.44 -18.62
C ASN A 283 9.13 -17.37 -18.94
N LYS A 284 9.71 -17.39 -20.14
CA LYS A 284 10.66 -16.37 -20.58
C LYS A 284 9.97 -15.00 -20.70
N PHE A 285 8.82 -14.94 -21.36
CA PHE A 285 8.01 -13.72 -21.48
C PHE A 285 7.62 -13.13 -20.11
N LEU A 286 7.16 -13.97 -19.17
CA LEU A 286 6.82 -13.54 -17.82
C LEU A 286 8.06 -13.00 -17.09
N ASN A 287 9.20 -13.70 -17.18
CA ASN A 287 10.45 -13.24 -16.59
C ASN A 287 10.93 -11.91 -17.20
N ASP A 288 10.77 -11.71 -18.52
CA ASP A 288 11.13 -10.46 -19.20
C ASP A 288 10.23 -9.30 -18.72
N ILE A 289 8.92 -9.52 -18.54
CA ILE A 289 8.00 -8.54 -17.93
C ILE A 289 8.43 -8.19 -16.49
N PHE A 290 8.80 -9.18 -15.67
CA PHE A 290 9.28 -8.92 -14.31
C PHE A 290 10.63 -8.21 -14.30
N GLN A 291 11.53 -8.55 -15.22
CA GLN A 291 12.84 -7.94 -15.35
C GLN A 291 12.74 -6.47 -15.79
N TRP A 292 11.73 -6.09 -16.58
CA TRP A 292 11.45 -4.69 -16.91
C TRP A 292 11.10 -3.83 -15.69
N ASP A 293 10.41 -4.40 -14.71
CA ASP A 293 10.08 -3.74 -13.45
C ASP A 293 11.28 -3.69 -12.47
N GLU A 294 12.22 -4.64 -12.56
CA GLU A 294 13.44 -4.67 -11.74
C GLU A 294 14.59 -3.82 -12.31
N LEU A 295 14.80 -3.79 -13.63
CA LEU A 295 15.96 -3.13 -14.25
C LEU A 295 15.86 -1.61 -14.39
N SER A 296 14.69 -1.01 -14.15
CA SER A 296 14.49 0.45 -14.19
C SER A 296 15.36 1.19 -15.22
N VAL A 297 15.26 0.80 -16.50
CA VAL A 297 15.49 1.70 -17.66
C VAL A 297 14.53 2.92 -17.60
N PHE A 298 13.63 2.95 -16.61
CA PHE A 298 12.65 3.98 -16.31
C PHE A 298 13.10 5.10 -15.35
N ASN A 299 14.40 5.21 -15.01
CA ASN A 299 14.91 6.39 -14.27
C ASN A 299 15.08 7.64 -15.14
N HIS A 300 14.80 7.60 -16.46
CA HIS A 300 15.04 8.74 -17.35
C HIS A 300 13.82 9.62 -17.67
N LEU A 301 12.63 9.34 -17.13
CA LEU A 301 11.43 10.16 -17.36
C LEU A 301 10.73 10.58 -16.05
N VAL A 302 11.53 10.98 -15.05
CA VAL A 302 11.07 11.79 -13.90
C VAL A 302 11.69 13.20 -13.93
N ASN A 303 12.21 13.61 -15.09
CA ASN A 303 12.66 14.99 -15.37
C ASN A 303 11.86 15.68 -16.48
N LEU A 304 10.60 15.28 -16.69
CA LEU A 304 9.60 16.06 -17.42
C LEU A 304 8.30 16.08 -16.62
#